data_AF-A0A2V6IGI9-F1
#
_entry.id   AF-A0A2V6IGI9-F1
#
_cell.length_a   1.000
_cell.length_b   1.000
_cell.length_c   1.000
_cell.angle_alpha   90.00
_cell.angle_beta   90.00
_cell.angle_gamma   90.00
#
_symmetry.space_group_name_H-M   'P 1'
#
loop_
_entity.id
_entity.type
_entity.pdbx_description
1 polymer ?
#
loop_
_entity_poly.entity_id
_entity_poly.type
_entity_poly.pdbx_seq_one_letter_code
_entity_poly.pdbx_strand_id
1 'polypeptide(L)' 'MKSKKKAARKTKRSAKRTTARGTKRPNKNAPKKPRITVLIADDHSVVREGLVSLIRRKPDMTVVGEARNGR' A
#
# COMPACT_ATOMS: atom_id res chain seq x y z
N MET A 1 46.16 -53.95 -4.67
CA MET A 1 45.86 -52.62 -5.26
C MET A 1 44.94 -51.84 -4.32
N LYS A 2 45.38 -50.65 -3.91
CA LYS A 2 44.59 -49.44 -3.54
C LYS A 2 43.39 -49.58 -2.59
N SER A 3 43.69 -49.28 -1.31
CA SER A 3 42.96 -48.36 -0.41
C SER A 3 41.81 -47.54 -0.99
N LYS A 4 40.72 -47.42 -0.20
CA LYS A 4 39.92 -46.20 0.10
C LYS A 4 38.67 -46.64 0.89
N LYS A 5 38.10 -45.96 1.87
CA LYS A 5 38.47 -44.88 2.80
C LYS A 5 37.27 -44.83 3.79
N LYS A 6 37.48 -44.63 5.08
CA LYS A 6 36.41 -44.33 6.06
C LYS A 6 35.65 -43.06 5.68
N ALA A 7 34.34 -43.02 5.95
CA ALA A 7 33.58 -41.80 6.29
C ALA A 7 32.27 -42.22 6.99
N ALA A 8 32.17 -42.10 8.32
CA ALA A 8 31.65 -40.91 9.02
C ALA A 8 30.11 -40.93 9.18
N ARG A 9 29.68 -41.42 10.35
CA ARG A 9 28.72 -40.80 11.31
C ARG A 9 27.92 -39.61 10.77
N LYS A 10 26.58 -39.65 10.89
CA LYS A 10 25.77 -38.59 11.52
C LYS A 10 24.28 -38.95 11.58
N THR A 11 23.85 -39.22 12.82
CA THR A 11 22.58 -38.82 13.43
C THR A 11 21.66 -37.97 12.53
N LYS A 12 20.45 -38.48 12.24
CA LYS A 12 19.32 -37.65 11.80
C LYS A 12 18.92 -36.72 12.96
N ARG A 13 19.64 -35.61 13.10
CA ARG A 13 19.37 -34.52 14.03
C ARG A 13 19.11 -33.28 13.19
N SER A 14 18.04 -32.56 13.53
CA SER A 14 17.73 -31.21 13.05
C SER A 14 17.20 -31.15 11.61
N ALA A 15 16.15 -30.43 11.25
CA ALA A 15 15.40 -29.40 11.94
C ALA A 15 13.97 -29.40 11.36
N LYS A 16 12.96 -29.44 12.23
CA LYS A 16 11.59 -29.05 11.87
C LYS A 16 11.61 -27.54 11.59
N ARG A 17 11.91 -27.17 10.35
CA ARG A 17 11.84 -25.79 9.84
C ARG A 17 10.39 -25.53 9.42
N THR A 18 9.53 -25.29 10.40
CA THR A 18 8.16 -24.83 10.15
C THR A 18 7.97 -23.46 10.77
N THR A 19 7.91 -22.47 9.86
CA THR A 19 6.98 -21.33 9.89
C THR A 19 6.97 -20.45 11.12
N ALA A 20 7.78 -19.39 11.12
CA ALA A 20 7.41 -18.14 11.77
C ALA A 20 8.15 -16.95 11.12
N ARG A 21 7.99 -16.77 9.80
CA ARG A 21 8.23 -15.44 9.22
C ARG A 21 7.04 -14.60 9.65
N GLY A 22 7.16 -13.93 10.79
CA GLY A 22 6.15 -13.04 11.35
C GLY A 22 5.87 -11.93 10.35
N THR A 23 4.93 -12.17 9.43
CA THR A 23 4.25 -11.12 8.71
C THR A 23 3.44 -10.38 9.75
N LYS A 24 3.98 -9.27 10.29
CA LYS A 24 3.20 -8.31 11.06
C LYS A 24 1.95 -8.01 10.23
N ARG A 25 0.81 -8.56 10.66
CA ARG A 25 -0.49 -8.25 10.04
C ARG A 25 -0.60 -6.71 10.08
N PRO A 26 -0.85 -6.03 8.95
CA PRO A 26 -1.03 -4.59 8.99
C PRO A 26 -2.15 -4.30 10.00
N ASN A 27 -1.83 -3.49 11.00
CA ASN A 27 -2.75 -3.16 12.07
C ASN A 27 -3.99 -2.53 11.43
N LYS A 28 -5.13 -3.22 11.49
CA LYS A 28 -6.42 -2.74 10.95
C LYS A 28 -6.85 -1.40 11.58
N ASN A 29 -6.25 -1.05 12.72
CA ASN A 29 -6.53 0.16 13.48
C ASN A 29 -5.50 1.27 13.27
N ALA A 30 -4.63 1.18 12.24
CA ALA A 30 -3.80 2.33 11.88
C ALA A 30 -4.72 3.50 11.50
N PRO A 31 -4.53 4.71 12.08
CA PRO A 31 -5.38 5.85 11.79
C PRO A 31 -5.30 6.16 10.30
N LYS A 32 -6.42 6.01 9.58
CA LYS A 32 -6.53 6.49 8.20
C LYS A 32 -6.37 8.00 8.26
N LYS A 33 -5.36 8.54 7.57
CA LYS A 33 -5.21 9.99 7.43
C LYS A 33 -6.54 10.54 6.88
N PRO A 34 -7.11 11.59 7.47
CA PRO A 34 -8.35 12.17 6.96
C PRO A 34 -8.12 12.64 5.52
N ARG A 35 -9.10 12.36 4.63
CA ARG A 35 -9.04 12.80 3.24
C ARG A 35 -9.31 14.29 3.17
N ILE A 36 -8.60 15.00 2.28
CA ILE A 36 -8.81 16.42 2.04
C ILE A 36 -10.05 16.59 1.16
N THR A 37 -11.02 17.36 1.62
CA THR A 37 -12.23 17.70 0.86
C THR A 37 -12.04 19.02 0.12
N VAL A 38 -12.38 19.05 -1.16
CA VAL A 38 -12.20 20.22 -2.03
C VAL A 38 -13.54 20.64 -2.63
N LEU A 39 -13.87 21.91 -2.49
CA LEU A 39 -14.92 22.58 -3.25
C LEU A 39 -14.24 23.42 -4.35
N ILE A 40 -14.66 23.28 -5.60
CA ILE A 40 -14.10 24.05 -6.72
C ILE A 40 -15.03 25.21 -7.03
N ALA A 41 -14.52 26.44 -7.01
CA ALA A 41 -15.28 27.63 -7.40
C ALA A 41 -14.56 28.34 -8.54
N ASP A 42 -15.18 28.34 -9.72
CA ASP A 42 -14.64 28.97 -10.93
C ASP A 42 -15.81 29.24 -11.89
N ASP A 43 -15.81 30.36 -12.60
CA ASP A 43 -16.87 30.74 -13.54
C ASP A 43 -16.74 30.04 -14.90
N HIS A 44 -15.58 29.45 -15.20
CA HIS A 44 -15.28 28.77 -16.46
C HIS A 44 -15.38 27.24 -16.35
N SER A 45 -16.19 26.62 -17.22
CA SER A 45 -16.41 25.16 -17.23
C SER A 45 -15.15 24.35 -17.47
N VAL A 46 -14.35 24.72 -18.48
CA VAL A 46 -13.11 24.00 -18.86
C VAL A 46 -12.12 23.94 -17.69
N VAL A 47 -12.02 25.01 -16.90
CA VAL A 47 -11.14 25.06 -15.74
C VAL A 47 -11.63 24.10 -14.66
N ARG A 48 -12.93 24.13 -14.33
CA ARG A 48 -13.50 23.21 -13.33
C ARG A 48 -13.31 21.75 -13.73
N GLU A 49 -13.61 21.39 -14.97
CA GLU A 49 -13.45 20.03 -15.48
C GLU A 49 -11.98 19.56 -15.39
N GLY A 50 -11.04 20.44 -15.75
CA GLY A 50 -9.60 20.20 -15.60
C GLY A 50 -9.18 19.96 -14.15
N LEU A 51 -9.62 20.83 -13.23
CA LEU A 51 -9.33 20.71 -11.80
C LEU A 51 -9.92 19.43 -11.19
N VAL A 52 -11.16 19.08 -11.53
CA VAL A 52 -11.79 17.82 -11.11
C VAL A 52 -10.97 16.62 -11.58
N SER A 53 -10.54 16.62 -12.85
CA SER A 53 -9.73 15.54 -13.43
C SER A 53 -8.39 15.37 -12.70
N LEU A 54 -7.74 16.47 -12.33
CA LEU A 54 -6.47 16.44 -11.58
C LEU A 54 -6.66 15.96 -10.14
N ILE A 55 -7.67 16.47 -9.43
CA ILE A 55 -7.93 16.11 -8.03
C ILE A 55 -8.36 14.65 -7.90
N ARG A 56 -9.16 14.12 -8.84
CA ARG A 56 -9.57 12.70 -8.84
C ARG A 56 -8.40 11.71 -8.93
N ARG A 57 -7.24 12.14 -9.46
CA ARG A 57 -6.02 11.32 -9.51
C ARG A 57 -5.28 11.27 -8.17
N LYS A 58 -5.66 12.11 -7.19
CA LYS A 58 -5.04 12.15 -5.86
C LYS A 58 -5.80 11.26 -4.88
N PRO A 59 -5.18 10.20 -4.34
CA PRO A 59 -5.87 9.20 -3.52
C PRO A 59 -6.33 9.74 -2.16
N ASP A 60 -5.70 10.79 -1.67
CA ASP A 60 -5.95 11.45 -0.40
C ASP A 60 -6.92 12.63 -0.50
N MET A 61 -7.45 12.92 -1.69
CA MET A 61 -8.35 14.06 -1.93
C MET A 61 -9.71 13.61 -2.48
N THR A 62 -10.72 14.45 -2.27
CA THR A 62 -12.05 14.26 -2.85
C THR A 62 -12.69 15.60 -3.19
N VAL A 63 -13.27 15.71 -4.38
CA VAL A 63 -14.12 16.86 -4.73
C VAL A 63 -15.50 16.62 -4.14
N VAL A 64 -16.01 17.58 -3.37
CA VAL A 64 -17.34 17.49 -2.73
C VAL A 64 -18.40 18.33 -3.44
N GLY A 65 -17.99 19.21 -4.33
CA GLY A 65 -18.89 20.01 -5.15
C GLY A 65 -18.14 20.98 -6.07
N GLU A 66 -18.92 21.61 -6.94
CA GLU A 66 -18.47 22.65 -7.87
C GLU A 66 -19.44 23.82 -7.79
N ALA A 67 -18.91 25.04 -7.77
CA ALA A 67 -19.65 26.29 -7.78
C ALA A 67 -19.26 27.09 -9.03
N ARG A 68 -20.27 27.52 -9.79
CA ARG A 68 -20.08 28.39 -10.97
C ARG A 68 -20.03 29.88 -10.61
N ASN A 69 -20.47 30.23 -9.42
CA ASN A 69 -20.55 31.58 -8.87
C ASN A 69 -20.78 31.49 -7.35
N GLY A 70 -20.81 32.64 -6.68
CA GLY A 70 -21.00 32.75 -5.22
C GLY A 70 -22.42 33.16 -4.79
N ARG A 71 -23.45 32.72 -5.53
CA ARG A 71 -24.86 33.01 -5.21
C ARG A 71 -25.59 31.75 -4.76
#